data_AF-A0A1V6C9R7-F1
#
_entry.id   AF-A0A1V6C9R7-F1
#
_cell.length_a   1.000
_cell.length_b   1.000
_cell.length_c   1.000
_cell.angle_alpha   90.00
_cell.angle_beta   90.00
_cell.angle_gamma   90.00
#
_symmetry.space_group_name_H-M   'P 1'
#
loop_
_entity.id
_entity.type
_entity.pdbx_description
1 polymer ?
#
loop_
_entity_poly.entity_id
_entity_poly.type
_entity_poly.pdbx_seq_one_letter_code
_entity_poly.pdbx_strand_id
1 'polypeptide(L)'
;MDELTLRYYSEEAKNISDKYNNVSSGLQKYFSTVFVEGMKILDIGCGSGRDMAILTQYGIDIYGVDASPEMVQYAQEKYPELQAKIDIGVLPNLGKPFGGEFDGVLCSAVLMHLPKEELFDAAFSIRNLMKEGGRLLVSMPHDRPDIDEHCRDSKGRLFNSVKPEYLQLLFERLGFSIIGKWKTEDSTRPGYSWFTIAFNLKYSGSIRPIDQVESVLTRDKKTATYKLALIRAFSEVAIIEYKTARWLENGMVGIPLSVIAEKWLYYYWPIFESTTFIPQIRGEEVSCSKPVAFRASLTELIIKYKRKGGLNQFVLDFRSKRIDKDTMKLLNVVLHKIAYTIVSGPVTYAGGSLESGRLFKYDRNNREILLNSEIWIELSLMGYWIRDAVLLRWAELTADLARKEMTPSDVIDLLLVTPTGERDVVDARVLYSSLSQKECTWTGRNIKSDFDVDHIIPFSLWHNNDLWNLVPVLPSVNNQKRDRLPSRDLLSDRKECLIHYWEALRERYRLRFDREACSIMGFVKTPDNWHTLLFNIIAEAIEITAIQRGCERWPL
;
A
#
# COMPACT_ATOMS: atom_id res chain seq x y z
N MET A 1 16.06 7.38 -31.57
CA MET A 1 16.35 8.82 -31.86
C MET A 1 15.90 9.17 -33.25
N ASP A 2 15.26 10.33 -33.42
CA ASP A 2 14.83 10.84 -34.73
C ASP A 2 16.02 11.16 -35.66
N GLU A 3 16.01 10.63 -36.89
CA GLU A 3 17.12 10.72 -37.83
C GLU A 3 17.45 12.16 -38.25
N LEU A 4 16.43 12.99 -38.51
CA LEU A 4 16.62 14.39 -38.92
C LEU A 4 17.23 15.21 -37.78
N THR A 5 16.80 14.94 -36.55
CA THR A 5 17.36 15.56 -35.35
C THR A 5 18.82 15.17 -35.16
N LEU A 6 19.15 13.89 -35.30
CA LEU A 6 20.53 13.42 -35.20
C LEU A 6 21.42 14.07 -36.26
N ARG A 7 20.96 14.10 -37.52
CA ARG A 7 21.69 14.76 -38.61
C ARG A 7 22.01 16.21 -38.30
N TYR A 8 21.03 16.97 -37.80
CA TYR A 8 21.25 18.36 -37.40
C TYR A 8 22.35 18.50 -36.34
N TYR A 9 22.33 17.68 -35.29
CA TYR A 9 23.35 17.75 -34.24
C TYR A 9 24.73 17.32 -34.73
N SER A 10 24.83 16.34 -35.63
CA SER A 10 26.08 15.94 -36.28
C SER A 10 26.66 17.04 -37.17
N GLU A 11 25.85 17.65 -38.03
CA GLU A 11 26.30 18.70 -38.97
C GLU A 11 26.68 20.00 -38.25
N GLU A 12 25.95 20.36 -37.18
CA GLU A 12 26.16 21.60 -36.42
C GLU A 12 26.99 21.40 -35.13
N ALA A 13 27.62 20.23 -34.96
CA ALA A 13 28.25 19.82 -33.69
C ALA A 13 29.20 20.87 -33.10
N LYS A 14 30.04 21.47 -33.95
CA LYS A 14 30.98 22.52 -33.58
C LYS A 14 30.27 23.77 -33.06
N ASN A 15 29.35 24.31 -33.87
CA ASN A 15 28.63 25.56 -33.59
C ASN A 15 27.79 25.44 -32.30
N ILE A 16 27.14 24.29 -32.13
CA ILE A 16 26.34 23.98 -30.94
C ILE A 16 27.24 23.86 -29.71
N SER A 17 28.37 23.15 -29.82
CA SER A 17 29.31 22.97 -28.71
C SER A 17 29.91 24.30 -28.26
N ASP A 18 30.31 25.16 -29.18
CA ASP A 18 30.81 26.50 -28.87
C ASP A 18 29.74 27.35 -28.18
N LYS A 19 28.50 27.30 -28.65
CA LYS A 19 27.39 28.02 -28.03
C LYS A 19 27.09 27.53 -26.62
N TYR A 20 27.03 26.21 -26.41
CA TYR A 20 26.68 25.64 -25.11
C TYR A 20 27.75 25.88 -24.06
N ASN A 21 29.03 25.75 -24.42
CA ASN A 21 30.15 26.02 -23.51
C ASN A 21 30.22 27.49 -23.05
N ASN A 22 29.63 28.43 -23.81
CA ASN A 22 29.59 29.86 -23.48
C ASN A 22 28.39 30.28 -22.61
N VAL A 23 27.49 29.35 -22.25
CA VAL A 23 26.30 29.63 -21.44
C VAL A 23 26.23 28.66 -20.27
N SER A 24 25.91 29.16 -19.07
CA SER A 24 25.70 28.33 -17.89
C SER A 24 24.51 27.38 -18.06
N SER A 25 24.66 26.12 -17.65
CA SER A 25 23.55 25.16 -17.67
C SER A 25 22.44 25.59 -16.71
N GLY A 26 21.20 25.69 -17.19
CA GLY A 26 20.03 25.94 -16.35
C GLY A 26 19.81 24.86 -15.28
N LEU A 27 20.42 23.68 -15.46
CA LEU A 27 20.38 22.57 -14.52
C LEU A 27 21.44 22.60 -13.42
N GLN A 28 22.51 23.38 -13.59
CA GLN A 28 23.65 23.38 -12.67
C GLN A 28 23.23 23.59 -11.21
N LYS A 29 22.21 24.43 -10.98
CA LYS A 29 21.67 24.74 -9.65
C LYS A 29 20.97 23.55 -8.96
N TYR A 30 20.59 22.51 -9.70
CA TYR A 30 19.95 21.31 -9.15
C TYR A 30 20.94 20.17 -8.91
N PHE A 31 22.15 20.25 -9.47
CA PHE A 31 23.14 19.17 -9.37
C PHE A 31 23.46 18.81 -7.92
N SER A 32 23.73 19.78 -7.04
CA SER A 32 24.02 19.50 -5.62
C SER A 32 22.82 19.00 -4.82
N THR A 33 21.60 19.21 -5.32
CA THR A 33 20.37 18.65 -4.70
C THR A 33 20.22 17.18 -5.07
N VAL A 34 20.60 16.81 -6.29
CA VAL A 34 20.33 15.49 -6.86
C VAL A 34 21.54 14.56 -6.76
N PHE A 35 22.74 15.02 -7.09
CA PHE A 35 23.95 14.23 -7.08
C PHE A 35 24.86 14.65 -5.92
N VAL A 36 25.42 13.67 -5.23
CA VAL A 36 26.36 13.89 -4.11
C VAL A 36 27.74 13.35 -4.49
N GLU A 37 28.78 13.95 -3.89
CA GLU A 37 30.18 13.58 -4.11
C GLU A 37 30.40 12.05 -4.04
N GLY A 38 31.21 11.54 -4.95
CA GLY A 38 31.54 10.11 -5.05
C GLY A 38 30.53 9.23 -5.79
N MET A 39 29.38 9.77 -6.22
CA MET A 39 28.43 9.02 -7.06
C MET A 39 29.01 8.73 -8.46
N LYS A 40 28.75 7.52 -8.97
CA LYS A 40 28.97 7.16 -10.38
C LYS A 40 27.75 7.55 -11.20
N ILE A 41 27.88 8.54 -12.09
CA ILE A 41 26.75 9.10 -12.87
C ILE A 41 26.96 8.89 -14.37
N LEU A 42 25.87 8.70 -15.11
CA LEU A 42 25.86 8.73 -16.59
C LEU A 42 25.09 9.95 -17.12
N ASP A 43 25.73 10.78 -17.94
CA ASP A 43 25.09 11.83 -18.73
C ASP A 43 24.70 11.29 -20.10
N ILE A 44 23.40 11.11 -20.34
CA ILE A 44 22.86 10.66 -21.62
C ILE A 44 22.54 11.89 -22.46
N GLY A 45 23.11 11.95 -23.67
CA GLY A 45 23.14 13.14 -24.52
C GLY A 45 24.09 14.19 -23.97
N CYS A 46 25.32 13.78 -23.62
CA CYS A 46 26.30 14.66 -22.97
C CYS A 46 26.71 15.86 -23.84
N GLY A 47 26.44 15.81 -25.15
CA GLY A 47 26.70 16.87 -26.10
C GLY A 47 28.14 17.34 -26.02
N SER A 48 28.33 18.63 -25.76
CA SER A 48 29.66 19.26 -25.67
C SER A 48 30.52 18.81 -24.49
N GLY A 49 29.99 18.04 -23.53
CA GLY A 49 30.68 17.65 -22.29
C GLY A 49 30.64 18.72 -21.18
N ARG A 50 29.99 19.87 -21.40
CA ARG A 50 29.91 20.99 -20.44
C ARG A 50 29.41 20.56 -19.06
N ASP A 51 28.29 19.86 -19.00
CA ASP A 51 27.65 19.50 -17.73
C ASP A 51 28.49 18.42 -17.01
N MET A 52 29.18 17.55 -17.75
CA MET A 52 30.17 16.62 -17.20
C MET A 52 31.38 17.33 -16.57
N ALA A 53 31.92 18.36 -17.22
CA ALA A 53 33.03 19.13 -16.67
C ALA A 53 32.65 19.82 -15.35
N ILE A 54 31.42 20.34 -15.24
CA ILE A 54 30.89 20.92 -14.00
C ILE A 54 30.73 19.86 -12.92
N LEU A 55 30.13 18.71 -13.24
CA LEU A 55 29.90 17.64 -12.25
C LEU A 55 31.22 17.04 -11.73
N THR A 56 32.26 16.97 -12.57
CA THR A 56 33.62 16.58 -12.14
C THR A 56 34.13 17.51 -11.02
N GLN A 57 33.86 18.82 -11.10
CA GLN A 57 34.25 19.78 -10.05
C GLN A 57 33.49 19.58 -8.73
N TYR A 58 32.33 18.90 -8.76
CA TYR A 58 31.58 18.49 -7.57
C TYR A 58 32.00 17.12 -7.03
N GLY A 59 33.11 16.56 -7.52
CA GLY A 59 33.63 15.26 -7.09
C GLY A 59 32.77 14.08 -7.55
N ILE A 60 32.00 14.25 -8.63
CA ILE A 60 31.20 13.18 -9.25
C ILE A 60 32.06 12.37 -10.21
N ASP A 61 31.95 11.04 -10.16
CA ASP A 61 32.53 10.14 -11.15
C ASP A 61 31.60 10.05 -12.37
N ILE A 62 31.74 11.00 -13.30
CA ILE A 62 30.82 11.19 -14.41
C ILE A 62 31.29 10.50 -15.69
N TYR A 63 30.37 9.80 -16.35
CA TYR A 63 30.49 9.19 -17.67
C TYR A 63 29.46 9.81 -18.61
N GLY A 64 29.71 9.79 -19.91
CA GLY A 64 28.86 10.42 -20.91
C GLY A 64 28.63 9.55 -22.13
N VAL A 65 27.44 9.63 -22.69
CA VAL A 65 27.16 9.13 -24.04
C VAL A 65 26.43 10.16 -24.87
N ASP A 66 26.74 10.24 -26.16
CA ASP A 66 25.96 11.01 -27.13
C ASP A 66 25.68 10.18 -28.38
N ALA A 67 24.59 10.49 -29.07
CA ALA A 67 24.20 9.77 -30.28
C ALA A 67 25.00 10.24 -31.50
N SER A 68 25.51 11.48 -31.50
CA SER A 68 26.33 12.04 -32.57
C SER A 68 27.81 11.72 -32.33
N PRO A 69 28.45 10.95 -33.24
CA PRO A 69 29.90 10.71 -33.17
C PRO A 69 30.72 12.01 -33.20
N GLU A 70 30.24 13.03 -33.92
CA GLU A 70 30.88 14.34 -34.00
C GLU A 70 30.83 15.07 -32.65
N MET A 71 29.68 15.04 -31.95
CA MET A 71 29.57 15.61 -30.60
C MET A 71 30.49 14.90 -29.61
N VAL A 72 30.55 13.57 -29.66
CA VAL A 72 31.50 12.76 -28.86
C VAL A 72 32.93 13.21 -29.10
N GLN A 73 33.35 13.31 -30.37
CA GLN A 73 34.70 13.75 -30.72
C GLN A 73 35.00 15.15 -30.17
N TYR A 74 34.09 16.12 -30.37
CA TYR A 74 34.27 17.48 -29.84
C TYR A 74 34.38 17.52 -28.32
N ALA A 75 33.56 16.75 -27.61
CA ALA A 75 33.61 16.69 -26.15
C ALA A 75 34.94 16.09 -25.65
N GLN A 76 35.40 15.00 -26.29
CA GLN A 76 36.68 14.36 -25.98
C GLN A 76 37.88 15.28 -26.25
N GLU A 77 37.87 16.05 -27.34
CA GLU A 77 38.92 17.03 -27.66
C GLU A 77 38.91 18.22 -26.69
N LYS A 78 37.72 18.67 -26.29
CA LYS A 78 37.56 19.82 -25.39
C LYS A 78 37.95 19.52 -23.95
N TYR A 79 37.66 18.30 -23.49
CA TYR A 79 37.91 17.83 -22.13
C TYR A 79 38.75 16.54 -22.16
N PRO A 80 40.07 16.62 -22.44
CA PRO A 80 40.94 15.44 -22.56
C PRO A 80 40.93 14.52 -21.34
N GLU A 81 40.70 15.07 -20.15
CA GLU A 81 40.56 14.33 -18.89
C GLU A 81 39.31 13.42 -18.83
N LEU A 82 38.29 13.71 -19.66
CA LEU A 82 37.06 12.94 -19.78
C LEU A 82 37.07 11.99 -20.98
N GLN A 83 38.12 11.99 -21.81
CA GLN A 83 38.14 11.26 -23.08
C GLN A 83 37.78 9.77 -22.92
N ALA A 84 38.34 9.09 -21.91
CA ALA A 84 38.08 7.68 -21.64
C ALA A 84 36.70 7.40 -20.99
N LYS A 85 35.91 8.44 -20.71
CA LYS A 85 34.60 8.37 -20.05
C LYS A 85 33.45 8.84 -20.95
N ILE A 86 33.73 9.16 -22.21
CA ILE A 86 32.74 9.62 -23.19
C ILE A 86 32.75 8.64 -24.37
N ASP A 87 31.57 8.13 -24.75
CA ASP A 87 31.42 7.17 -25.85
C ASP A 87 30.12 7.42 -26.64
N ILE A 88 29.93 6.71 -27.74
CA ILE A 88 28.72 6.78 -28.55
C ILE A 88 27.62 5.94 -27.90
N GLY A 89 26.42 6.50 -27.77
CA GLY A 89 25.26 5.79 -27.26
C GLY A 89 23.95 6.52 -27.57
N VAL A 90 22.91 5.76 -27.91
CA VAL A 90 21.64 6.33 -28.36
C VAL A 90 20.44 5.68 -27.67
N LEU A 91 19.51 6.50 -27.16
CA LEU A 91 18.22 6.01 -26.68
C LEU A 91 17.25 5.70 -27.85
N PRO A 92 16.39 4.67 -27.71
CA PRO A 92 16.21 3.81 -26.52
C PRO A 92 17.24 2.67 -26.40
N ASN A 93 18.05 2.41 -27.43
CA ASN A 93 18.93 1.22 -27.51
C ASN A 93 20.35 1.45 -26.96
N LEU A 94 20.47 1.75 -25.66
CA LEU A 94 21.76 2.12 -25.05
C LEU A 94 22.64 0.92 -24.66
N GLY A 95 22.05 -0.27 -24.42
CA GLY A 95 22.79 -1.40 -23.85
C GLY A 95 23.24 -1.14 -22.41
N LYS A 96 24.52 -1.38 -22.09
CA LYS A 96 25.14 -1.13 -20.77
C LYS A 96 26.50 -0.43 -20.92
N PRO A 97 26.55 0.82 -21.38
CA PRO A 97 27.81 1.56 -21.52
C PRO A 97 28.52 1.63 -20.17
N PHE A 98 29.84 1.49 -20.20
CA PHE A 98 30.70 1.52 -19.01
C PHE A 98 30.27 0.55 -17.89
N GLY A 99 29.67 -0.59 -18.28
CA GLY A 99 29.20 -1.65 -17.37
C GLY A 99 27.85 -1.39 -16.71
N GLY A 100 27.22 -0.22 -16.93
CA GLY A 100 25.99 0.15 -16.23
C GLY A 100 26.20 0.42 -14.73
N GLU A 101 25.16 0.12 -13.95
CA GLU A 101 25.14 0.26 -12.48
C GLU A 101 25.54 1.66 -12.01
N PHE A 102 24.83 2.67 -12.50
CA PHE A 102 25.05 4.06 -12.10
C PHE A 102 24.25 4.40 -10.83
N ASP A 103 24.84 5.19 -9.94
CA ASP A 103 24.18 5.79 -8.78
C ASP A 103 23.26 6.95 -9.21
N GLY A 104 23.35 7.36 -10.47
CA GLY A 104 22.39 8.26 -11.08
C GLY A 104 22.60 8.51 -12.56
N VAL A 105 21.62 9.17 -13.17
CA VAL A 105 21.59 9.51 -14.59
C VAL A 105 21.20 10.96 -14.75
N LEU A 106 21.96 11.71 -15.55
CA LEU A 106 21.55 12.99 -16.10
C LEU A 106 21.00 12.74 -17.52
N CYS A 107 19.82 13.27 -17.80
CA CYS A 107 19.21 13.20 -19.12
C CYS A 107 18.66 14.59 -19.48
N SER A 108 19.58 15.48 -19.83
CA SER A 108 19.30 16.90 -20.05
C SER A 108 18.91 17.16 -21.50
N ALA A 109 17.69 17.65 -21.74
CA ALA A 109 17.23 18.05 -23.06
C ALA A 109 17.33 16.95 -24.15
N VAL A 110 17.17 15.67 -23.77
CA VAL A 110 17.29 14.53 -24.71
C VAL A 110 15.94 13.93 -25.09
N LEU A 111 15.11 13.56 -24.11
CA LEU A 111 13.90 12.77 -24.37
C LEU A 111 12.91 13.45 -25.32
N MET A 112 12.93 14.78 -25.46
CA MET A 112 12.12 15.51 -26.44
C MET A 112 12.42 15.15 -27.90
N HIS A 113 13.62 14.64 -28.18
CA HIS A 113 14.12 14.28 -29.51
C HIS A 113 13.80 12.82 -29.89
N LEU A 114 13.07 12.11 -29.04
CA LEU A 114 12.53 10.79 -29.33
C LEU A 114 11.07 10.90 -29.76
N PRO A 115 10.61 10.08 -30.72
CA PRO A 115 9.19 9.86 -30.96
C PRO A 115 8.46 9.49 -29.66
N LYS A 116 7.20 9.89 -29.51
CA LYS A 116 6.44 9.68 -28.27
C LYS A 116 6.33 8.20 -27.90
N GLU A 117 6.20 7.36 -28.91
CA GLU A 117 6.12 5.91 -28.86
C GLU A 117 7.41 5.25 -28.35
N GLU A 118 8.58 5.89 -28.51
CA GLU A 118 9.87 5.37 -28.02
C GLU A 118 10.17 5.78 -26.57
N LEU A 119 9.39 6.70 -25.98
CA LEU A 119 9.68 7.25 -24.64
C LEU A 119 9.64 6.18 -23.55
N PHE A 120 8.75 5.20 -23.66
CA PHE A 120 8.69 4.10 -22.70
C PHE A 120 9.97 3.27 -22.73
N ASP A 121 10.40 2.85 -23.91
CA ASP A 121 11.62 2.05 -24.07
C ASP A 121 12.85 2.85 -23.62
N ALA A 122 12.87 4.15 -23.88
CA ALA A 122 13.95 5.03 -23.40
C ALA A 122 13.98 5.15 -21.88
N ALA A 123 12.83 5.36 -21.23
CA ALA A 123 12.73 5.41 -19.78
C ALA A 123 13.08 4.05 -19.14
N PHE A 124 12.70 2.94 -19.78
CA PHE A 124 13.05 1.59 -19.35
C PHE A 124 14.56 1.31 -19.49
N SER A 125 15.18 1.75 -20.58
CA SER A 125 16.64 1.67 -20.73
C SER A 125 17.37 2.50 -19.68
N ILE A 126 16.92 3.73 -19.39
CA ILE A 126 17.46 4.55 -18.30
C ILE A 126 17.39 3.80 -16.96
N ARG A 127 16.22 3.23 -16.64
CA ARG A 127 16.03 2.43 -15.43
C ARG A 127 17.03 1.28 -15.32
N ASN A 128 17.27 0.54 -16.40
CA ASN A 128 18.14 -0.65 -16.39
C ASN A 128 19.63 -0.32 -16.28
N LEU A 129 20.02 0.94 -16.42
CA LEU A 129 21.38 1.42 -16.21
C LEU A 129 21.63 1.79 -14.75
N MET A 130 20.59 2.00 -13.96
CA MET A 130 20.68 2.56 -12.61
C MET A 130 20.64 1.47 -11.53
N LYS A 131 21.35 1.71 -10.43
CA LYS A 131 21.20 0.92 -9.19
C LYS A 131 19.88 1.23 -8.50
N GLU A 132 19.45 0.33 -7.61
CA GLU A 132 18.38 0.65 -6.65
C GLU A 132 18.82 1.82 -5.77
N GLY A 133 17.93 2.78 -5.54
CA GLY A 133 18.25 4.05 -4.87
C GLY A 133 18.98 5.08 -5.75
N GLY A 134 19.22 4.76 -7.03
CA GLY A 134 19.86 5.69 -7.96
C GLY A 134 18.98 6.90 -8.28
N ARG A 135 19.60 8.05 -8.59
CA ARG A 135 18.89 9.31 -8.83
C ARG A 135 18.91 9.74 -10.28
N LEU A 136 17.78 10.16 -10.82
CA LEU A 136 17.62 10.57 -12.21
C LEU A 136 17.25 12.05 -12.26
N LEU A 137 17.96 12.85 -13.07
CA LEU A 137 17.59 14.23 -13.37
C LEU A 137 17.24 14.36 -14.86
N VAL A 138 15.99 14.71 -15.16
CA VAL A 138 15.51 14.89 -16.54
C VAL A 138 15.06 16.32 -16.76
N SER A 139 15.38 16.89 -17.92
CA SER A 139 14.90 18.20 -18.34
C SER A 139 14.29 18.17 -19.73
N MET A 140 13.18 18.89 -19.91
CA MET A 140 12.49 19.03 -21.20
C MET A 140 11.85 20.43 -21.31
N PRO A 141 11.61 20.94 -22.52
CA PRO A 141 10.87 22.18 -22.73
C PRO A 141 9.44 22.05 -22.21
N HIS A 142 8.96 23.08 -21.54
CA HIS A 142 7.57 23.22 -21.14
C HIS A 142 6.80 24.09 -22.16
N ASP A 143 7.25 25.32 -22.36
CA ASP A 143 6.68 26.25 -23.34
C ASP A 143 7.70 26.46 -24.46
N ARG A 144 7.26 26.22 -25.70
CA ARG A 144 8.12 26.26 -26.88
C ARG A 144 7.32 26.65 -28.14
N PRO A 145 7.14 27.96 -28.40
CA PRO A 145 6.20 28.45 -29.40
C PRO A 145 6.66 28.27 -30.86
N ASP A 146 7.91 27.88 -31.10
CA ASP A 146 8.51 27.66 -32.44
C ASP A 146 8.29 26.25 -33.00
N ILE A 147 7.50 25.42 -32.31
CA ILE A 147 7.21 24.04 -32.74
C ILE A 147 5.95 24.01 -33.60
N ASP A 148 6.08 23.40 -34.78
CA ASP A 148 4.99 23.21 -35.73
C ASP A 148 4.04 22.05 -35.33
N GLU A 149 3.00 21.84 -36.15
CA GLU A 149 2.02 20.77 -35.94
C GLU A 149 2.60 19.34 -36.04
N HIS A 150 3.77 19.19 -36.67
CA HIS A 150 4.52 17.94 -36.77
C HIS A 150 5.53 17.76 -35.63
N CYS A 151 5.43 18.59 -34.59
CA CYS A 151 6.33 18.58 -33.45
C CYS A 151 7.79 18.89 -33.84
N ARG A 152 8.04 19.70 -34.88
CA ARG A 152 9.39 20.08 -35.31
C ARG A 152 9.64 21.58 -35.19
N ASP A 153 10.89 21.96 -34.97
CA ASP A 153 11.32 23.35 -35.09
C ASP A 153 11.70 23.72 -36.54
N SER A 154 11.99 25.00 -36.78
CA SER A 154 12.43 25.51 -38.10
C SER A 154 13.72 24.87 -38.65
N LYS A 155 14.45 24.11 -37.84
CA LYS A 155 15.66 23.36 -38.23
C LYS A 155 15.39 21.87 -38.45
N GLY A 156 14.13 21.46 -38.37
CA GLY A 156 13.71 20.08 -38.59
C GLY A 156 13.93 19.17 -37.38
N ARG A 157 14.32 19.68 -36.21
CA ARG A 157 14.49 18.85 -35.00
C ARG A 157 13.16 18.51 -34.37
N LEU A 158 13.01 17.27 -33.93
CA LEU A 158 11.82 16.78 -33.22
C LEU A 158 11.79 17.30 -31.77
N PHE A 159 10.64 17.78 -31.34
CA PHE A 159 10.29 18.12 -29.97
C PHE A 159 8.89 17.58 -29.66
N ASN A 160 8.84 16.38 -29.09
CA ASN A 160 7.59 15.66 -28.85
C ASN A 160 6.57 16.35 -27.91
N SER A 161 6.89 17.50 -27.32
CA SER A 161 5.94 18.37 -26.59
C SER A 161 5.18 17.68 -25.45
N VAL A 162 5.79 16.65 -24.86
CA VAL A 162 5.24 15.91 -23.72
C VAL A 162 5.16 16.82 -22.48
N LYS A 163 4.05 16.69 -21.74
CA LYS A 163 3.82 17.43 -20.50
C LYS A 163 4.53 16.78 -19.31
N PRO A 164 4.93 17.57 -18.29
CA PRO A 164 5.63 17.04 -17.12
C PRO A 164 4.85 15.95 -16.38
N GLU A 165 3.52 16.01 -16.36
CA GLU A 165 2.66 15.03 -15.69
C GLU A 165 2.71 13.67 -16.39
N TYR A 166 2.78 13.63 -17.72
CA TYR A 166 2.95 12.39 -18.48
C TYR A 166 4.32 11.77 -18.21
N LEU A 167 5.38 12.60 -18.19
CA LEU A 167 6.73 12.12 -17.92
C LEU A 167 6.87 11.59 -16.48
N GLN A 168 6.27 12.28 -15.52
CA GLN A 168 6.17 11.81 -14.13
C GLN A 168 5.50 10.43 -14.08
N LEU A 169 4.31 10.29 -14.66
CA LEU A 169 3.58 9.02 -14.65
C LEU A 169 4.40 7.90 -15.30
N LEU A 170 5.08 8.19 -16.41
CA LEU A 170 5.92 7.24 -17.11
C LEU A 170 7.01 6.67 -16.20
N PHE A 171 7.79 7.53 -15.53
CA PHE A 171 8.84 7.10 -14.62
C PHE A 171 8.28 6.47 -13.33
N GLU A 172 7.21 6.99 -12.74
CA GLU A 172 6.62 6.40 -11.53
C GLU A 172 6.10 4.97 -11.76
N ARG A 173 5.56 4.68 -12.95
CA ARG A 173 5.20 3.31 -13.37
C ARG A 173 6.40 2.36 -13.46
N LEU A 174 7.59 2.91 -13.66
CA LEU A 174 8.85 2.18 -13.75
C LEU A 174 9.58 2.05 -12.40
N GLY A 175 8.94 2.46 -11.30
CA GLY A 175 9.47 2.32 -9.94
C GLY A 175 10.23 3.53 -9.43
N PHE A 176 10.13 4.66 -10.12
CA PHE A 176 10.69 5.93 -9.66
C PHE A 176 9.72 6.65 -8.71
N SER A 177 10.26 7.56 -7.90
CA SER A 177 9.49 8.50 -7.07
C SER A 177 10.10 9.90 -7.19
N ILE A 178 9.28 10.95 -7.15
CA ILE A 178 9.78 12.31 -7.30
C ILE A 178 10.59 12.75 -6.07
N ILE A 179 11.77 13.34 -6.34
CA ILE A 179 12.57 14.10 -5.38
C ILE A 179 12.23 15.59 -5.49
N GLY A 180 12.07 16.11 -6.71
CA GLY A 180 11.73 17.51 -6.94
C GLY A 180 11.27 17.78 -8.36
N LYS A 181 10.51 18.86 -8.55
CA LYS A 181 9.97 19.30 -9.83
C LYS A 181 10.09 20.83 -9.90
N TRP A 182 10.66 21.32 -10.98
CA TRP A 182 10.92 22.75 -11.17
C TRP A 182 10.51 23.20 -12.57
N LYS A 183 10.06 24.46 -12.68
CA LYS A 183 9.86 25.17 -13.94
C LYS A 183 10.80 26.37 -13.98
N THR A 184 11.48 26.58 -15.11
CA THR A 184 12.41 27.70 -15.30
C THR A 184 12.22 28.33 -16.65
N GLU A 185 12.32 29.66 -16.72
CA GLU A 185 12.40 30.37 -18.00
C GLU A 185 13.74 30.06 -18.68
N ASP A 186 13.75 30.06 -20.02
CA ASP A 186 14.97 29.93 -20.80
C ASP A 186 15.81 31.21 -20.66
N SER A 187 17.08 31.06 -20.33
CA SER A 187 17.98 32.21 -20.11
C SER A 187 18.30 33.00 -21.38
N THR A 188 18.04 32.43 -22.55
CA THR A 188 18.44 33.01 -23.85
C THR A 188 17.27 33.37 -24.75
N ARG A 189 16.09 32.78 -24.53
CA ARG A 189 14.93 32.91 -25.43
C ARG A 189 13.67 33.31 -24.67
N PRO A 190 13.21 34.57 -24.83
CA PRO A 190 11.95 35.02 -24.27
C PRO A 190 10.76 34.16 -24.73
N GLY A 191 9.86 33.81 -23.82
CA GLY A 191 8.68 32.98 -24.11
C GLY A 191 8.94 31.47 -24.12
N TYR A 192 10.19 31.04 -23.91
CA TYR A 192 10.54 29.64 -23.76
C TYR A 192 10.67 29.31 -22.28
N SER A 193 10.20 28.14 -21.89
CA SER A 193 10.38 27.64 -20.53
C SER A 193 10.66 26.15 -20.55
N TRP A 194 11.22 25.68 -19.44
CA TRP A 194 11.68 24.32 -19.23
C TRP A 194 11.05 23.78 -17.96
N PHE A 195 10.81 22.47 -17.95
CA PHE A 195 10.56 21.74 -16.72
C PHE A 195 11.70 20.76 -16.45
N THR A 196 11.98 20.54 -15.17
CA THR A 196 13.00 19.62 -14.69
C THR A 196 12.39 18.77 -13.60
N ILE A 197 12.61 17.46 -13.66
CA ILE A 197 12.15 16.52 -12.63
C ILE A 197 13.33 15.68 -12.17
N ALA A 198 13.52 15.65 -10.85
CA ALA A 198 14.43 14.74 -10.20
C ALA A 198 13.65 13.55 -9.64
N PHE A 199 14.14 12.35 -9.87
CA PHE A 199 13.54 11.11 -9.39
C PHE A 199 14.55 10.28 -8.60
N ASN A 200 14.03 9.45 -7.69
CA ASN A 200 14.74 8.36 -7.04
C ASN A 200 14.17 7.03 -7.53
N LEU A 201 15.01 6.12 -8.03
CA LEU A 201 14.61 4.77 -8.41
C LEU A 201 14.48 3.92 -7.16
N LYS A 202 13.26 3.78 -6.63
CA LYS A 202 13.01 2.97 -5.44
C LYS A 202 13.14 1.47 -5.71
N TYR A 203 12.78 1.05 -6.92
CA TYR A 203 12.62 -0.36 -7.25
C TYR A 203 13.28 -0.68 -8.60
N SER A 204 14.57 -1.07 -8.60
CA SER A 204 15.32 -1.37 -9.83
C SER A 204 15.35 -2.87 -10.18
N GLY A 205 15.20 -3.77 -9.19
CA GLY A 205 15.04 -5.22 -9.38
C GLY A 205 13.86 -5.83 -8.61
N SER A 206 13.42 -5.20 -7.54
CA SER A 206 12.26 -5.61 -6.74
C SER A 206 10.95 -5.13 -7.39
N ILE A 207 9.94 -5.99 -7.39
CA ILE A 207 8.57 -5.63 -7.79
C ILE A 207 8.03 -4.59 -6.78
N ARG A 208 7.23 -3.58 -7.21
CA ARG A 208 6.64 -2.59 -6.28
C ARG A 208 5.87 -3.31 -5.15
N PRO A 209 5.77 -2.75 -3.94
CA PRO A 209 5.14 -3.44 -2.80
C PRO A 209 3.73 -3.96 -3.11
N ILE A 210 2.90 -3.17 -3.79
CA ILE A 210 1.55 -3.61 -4.21
C ILE A 210 1.58 -4.75 -5.24
N ASP A 211 2.53 -4.71 -6.17
CA ASP A 211 2.69 -5.75 -7.19
C ASP A 211 3.25 -7.05 -6.57
N GLN A 212 3.97 -6.97 -5.43
CA GLN A 212 4.38 -8.15 -4.66
C GLN A 212 3.16 -8.83 -4.02
N VAL A 213 2.24 -8.04 -3.45
CA VAL A 213 0.95 -8.56 -2.95
C VAL A 213 0.18 -9.21 -4.09
N GLU A 214 0.05 -8.53 -5.23
CA GLU A 214 -0.63 -9.07 -6.42
C GLU A 214 0.02 -10.37 -6.93
N SER A 215 1.35 -10.47 -6.92
CA SER A 215 2.06 -11.70 -7.29
C SER A 215 1.71 -12.86 -6.36
N VAL A 216 1.54 -12.62 -5.05
CA VAL A 216 1.06 -13.65 -4.11
C VAL A 216 -0.39 -14.05 -4.42
N LEU A 217 -1.24 -13.09 -4.80
CA LEU A 217 -2.64 -13.33 -5.13
C LEU A 217 -2.85 -14.02 -6.48
N THR A 218 -1.96 -13.86 -7.46
CA THR A 218 -2.16 -14.36 -8.83
C THR A 218 -1.15 -15.42 -9.25
N ARG A 219 0.15 -15.17 -9.08
CA ARG A 219 1.24 -15.96 -9.70
C ARG A 219 1.79 -17.07 -8.81
N ASP A 220 1.78 -16.86 -7.50
CA ASP A 220 2.26 -17.87 -6.55
C ASP A 220 1.44 -19.16 -6.68
N LYS A 221 2.12 -20.31 -6.72
CA LYS A 221 1.45 -21.62 -6.73
C LYS A 221 0.59 -21.76 -5.47
N LYS A 222 -0.72 -21.90 -5.66
CA LYS A 222 -1.69 -22.07 -4.57
C LYS A 222 -2.11 -23.53 -4.49
N THR A 223 -1.46 -24.29 -3.61
CA THR A 223 -1.88 -25.65 -3.26
C THR A 223 -2.92 -25.64 -2.13
N ALA A 224 -3.04 -24.53 -1.40
CA ALA A 224 -4.00 -24.29 -0.32
C ALA A 224 -4.43 -22.82 -0.29
N THR A 225 -5.54 -22.52 0.39
CA THR A 225 -6.10 -21.16 0.55
C THR A 225 -5.34 -20.29 1.56
N TYR A 226 -4.32 -20.84 2.23
CA TYR A 226 -3.56 -20.20 3.30
C TYR A 226 -2.92 -18.85 2.95
N LYS A 227 -2.40 -18.66 1.72
CA LYS A 227 -1.81 -17.38 1.31
C LYS A 227 -2.86 -16.27 1.26
N LEU A 228 -4.05 -16.60 0.77
CA LEU A 228 -5.20 -15.69 0.69
C LEU A 228 -5.69 -15.34 2.09
N ALA A 229 -5.80 -16.33 2.98
CA ALA A 229 -6.13 -16.11 4.37
C ALA A 229 -5.16 -15.17 5.10
N LEU A 230 -3.86 -15.29 4.82
CA LEU A 230 -2.84 -14.42 5.40
C LEU A 230 -2.96 -12.97 4.90
N ILE A 231 -3.10 -12.75 3.58
CA ILE A 231 -3.26 -11.41 3.01
C ILE A 231 -4.59 -10.77 3.46
N ARG A 232 -5.68 -11.53 3.54
CA ARG A 232 -6.96 -11.05 4.12
C ARG A 232 -6.76 -10.56 5.54
N ALA A 233 -6.13 -11.37 6.39
CA ALA A 233 -5.88 -11.00 7.78
C ALA A 233 -5.02 -9.74 7.91
N PHE A 234 -3.94 -9.61 7.14
CA PHE A 234 -3.14 -8.39 7.16
C PHE A 234 -3.92 -7.17 6.68
N SER A 235 -4.73 -7.30 5.62
CA SER A 235 -5.55 -6.20 5.11
C SER A 235 -6.57 -5.74 6.16
N GLU A 236 -7.27 -6.67 6.81
CA GLU A 236 -8.24 -6.32 7.87
C GLU A 236 -7.57 -5.67 9.09
N VAL A 237 -6.41 -6.18 9.53
CA VAL A 237 -5.66 -5.57 10.65
C VAL A 237 -5.13 -4.18 10.26
N ALA A 238 -4.62 -3.99 9.05
CA ALA A 238 -4.12 -2.71 8.57
C ALA A 238 -5.21 -1.63 8.45
N ILE A 239 -6.47 -2.03 8.27
CA ILE A 239 -7.62 -1.12 8.19
C ILE A 239 -8.14 -0.75 9.59
N ILE A 240 -8.40 -1.76 10.43
CA ILE A 240 -9.20 -1.59 11.65
C ILE A 240 -8.32 -1.55 12.90
N GLU A 241 -7.28 -2.38 12.95
CA GLU A 241 -6.46 -2.65 14.14
C GLU A 241 -5.00 -2.21 13.91
N TYR A 242 -4.78 -1.15 13.12
CA TYR A 242 -3.46 -0.79 12.58
C TYR A 242 -2.43 -0.43 13.66
N LYS A 243 -2.86 0.03 14.83
CA LYS A 243 -1.99 0.28 16.00
C LYS A 243 -1.39 -1.02 16.58
N THR A 244 -1.89 -2.18 16.18
CA THR A 244 -1.29 -3.50 16.50
C THR A 244 0.06 -3.69 15.81
N ALA A 245 0.35 -2.90 14.77
CA ALA A 245 1.62 -2.96 14.05
C ALA A 245 2.78 -2.37 14.86
N ARG A 246 3.83 -3.16 15.05
CA ARG A 246 5.08 -2.72 15.66
C ARG A 246 6.09 -2.36 14.58
N TRP A 247 6.41 -1.07 14.48
CA TRP A 247 7.40 -0.55 13.54
C TRP A 247 8.81 -0.81 14.06
N LEU A 248 9.68 -1.35 13.19
CA LEU A 248 11.06 -1.70 13.50
C LEU A 248 12.02 -0.75 12.77
N GLU A 249 13.15 -0.42 13.40
CA GLU A 249 14.16 0.50 12.84
C GLU A 249 14.76 0.01 11.52
N ASN A 250 14.69 -1.30 11.25
CA ASN A 250 15.20 -1.91 10.02
C ASN A 250 14.20 -1.89 8.85
N GLY A 251 13.17 -1.04 8.90
CA GLY A 251 12.17 -0.91 7.83
C GLY A 251 11.17 -2.07 7.75
N MET A 252 11.07 -2.89 8.80
CA MET A 252 10.09 -3.97 8.92
C MET A 252 8.95 -3.58 9.86
N VAL A 253 7.81 -4.24 9.69
CA VAL A 253 6.65 -4.16 10.60
C VAL A 253 6.39 -5.54 11.17
N GLY A 254 6.16 -5.64 12.47
CA GLY A 254 5.80 -6.87 13.17
C GLY A 254 4.32 -6.89 13.53
N ILE A 255 3.63 -7.98 13.17
CA ILE A 255 2.23 -8.23 13.50
C ILE A 255 2.12 -9.48 14.39
N PRO A 256 1.47 -9.42 15.57
CA PRO A 256 1.31 -10.56 16.46
C PRO A 256 0.63 -11.75 15.77
N LEU A 257 1.27 -12.93 15.82
CA LEU A 257 0.74 -14.15 15.21
C LEU A 257 -0.62 -14.56 15.80
N SER A 258 -0.87 -14.23 17.08
CA SER A 258 -2.14 -14.52 17.74
C SER A 258 -3.32 -13.79 17.10
N VAL A 259 -3.13 -12.53 16.66
CA VAL A 259 -4.18 -11.74 16.00
C VAL A 259 -4.55 -12.36 14.66
N ILE A 260 -3.53 -12.74 13.87
CA ILE A 260 -3.74 -13.41 12.58
C ILE A 260 -4.39 -14.80 12.76
N ALA A 261 -3.98 -15.56 13.78
CA ALA A 261 -4.56 -16.87 14.07
C ALA A 261 -6.03 -16.80 14.50
N GLU A 262 -6.41 -15.77 15.28
CA GLU A 262 -7.81 -15.51 15.65
C GLU A 262 -8.67 -15.20 14.42
N LYS A 263 -8.17 -14.36 13.50
CA LYS A 263 -8.85 -14.08 12.23
C LYS A 263 -9.06 -15.35 11.38
N TRP A 264 -8.04 -16.21 11.27
CA TRP A 264 -8.16 -17.49 10.55
C TRP A 264 -9.21 -18.41 11.17
N LEU A 265 -9.31 -18.46 12.50
CA LEU A 265 -10.36 -19.22 13.17
C LEU A 265 -11.74 -18.78 12.67
N TYR A 266 -11.97 -17.47 12.54
CA TYR A 266 -13.22 -16.93 12.04
C TYR A 266 -13.44 -17.19 10.55
N TYR A 267 -12.41 -17.04 9.71
CA TYR A 267 -12.57 -17.25 8.26
C TYR A 267 -12.91 -18.69 7.90
N TYR A 268 -12.30 -19.66 8.60
CA TYR A 268 -12.51 -21.08 8.31
C TYR A 268 -13.72 -21.68 9.03
N TRP A 269 -14.29 -21.00 10.03
CA TRP A 269 -15.44 -21.53 10.77
C TRP A 269 -16.66 -21.78 9.88
N PRO A 270 -17.18 -20.81 9.09
CA PRO A 270 -18.34 -21.03 8.23
C PRO A 270 -18.08 -22.13 7.18
N ILE A 271 -16.86 -22.19 6.66
CA ILE A 271 -16.43 -23.19 5.67
C ILE A 271 -16.51 -24.60 6.27
N PHE A 272 -16.05 -24.79 7.51
CA PHE A 272 -16.00 -26.10 8.15
C PHE A 272 -17.32 -26.48 8.85
N GLU A 273 -18.18 -25.50 9.11
CA GLU A 273 -19.54 -25.69 9.62
C GLU A 273 -20.53 -26.09 8.51
N SER A 274 -20.21 -25.76 7.25
CA SER A 274 -21.03 -26.09 6.09
C SER A 274 -21.43 -27.56 6.05
N THR A 275 -22.68 -27.82 5.65
CA THR A 275 -23.20 -29.18 5.44
C THR A 275 -22.55 -29.87 4.25
N THR A 276 -22.07 -29.09 3.28
CA THR A 276 -21.30 -29.57 2.14
C THR A 276 -19.83 -29.54 2.50
N PHE A 277 -19.09 -30.60 2.17
CA PHE A 277 -17.65 -30.62 2.40
C PHE A 277 -16.94 -29.64 1.45
N ILE A 278 -16.27 -28.63 2.00
CA ILE A 278 -15.57 -27.61 1.21
C ILE A 278 -14.06 -27.78 1.38
N PRO A 279 -13.33 -28.19 0.32
CA PRO A 279 -11.88 -28.37 0.39
C PRO A 279 -11.16 -27.02 0.40
N GLN A 280 -10.04 -26.96 1.12
CA GLN A 280 -9.20 -25.76 1.30
C GLN A 280 -7.73 -26.03 0.99
N ILE A 281 -7.38 -27.29 0.70
CA ILE A 281 -6.09 -27.74 0.20
C ILE A 281 -6.30 -28.80 -0.90
N ARG A 282 -5.37 -28.88 -1.84
CA ARG A 282 -5.45 -29.78 -3.00
C ARG A 282 -5.54 -31.24 -2.57
N GLY A 283 -6.56 -31.94 -3.06
CA GLY A 283 -6.80 -33.35 -2.74
C GLY A 283 -7.46 -33.58 -1.38
N GLU A 284 -7.98 -32.53 -0.75
CA GLU A 284 -8.75 -32.65 0.49
C GLU A 284 -10.15 -33.20 0.21
N GLU A 285 -10.54 -34.22 0.95
CA GLU A 285 -11.85 -34.89 0.94
C GLU A 285 -12.14 -35.43 2.36
N VAL A 286 -13.37 -35.87 2.62
CA VAL A 286 -13.85 -36.26 3.97
C VAL A 286 -12.93 -37.28 4.66
N SER A 287 -12.37 -38.23 3.90
CA SER A 287 -11.52 -39.31 4.40
C SER A 287 -10.06 -39.22 3.94
N CYS A 288 -9.59 -38.04 3.52
CA CYS A 288 -8.21 -37.89 3.04
C CYS A 288 -7.18 -38.08 4.15
N SER A 289 -5.97 -38.51 3.76
CA SER A 289 -4.85 -38.71 4.69
C SER A 289 -4.18 -37.41 5.16
N LYS A 290 -4.38 -36.29 4.44
CA LYS A 290 -3.74 -34.99 4.72
C LYS A 290 -4.72 -33.82 4.56
N PRO A 291 -5.73 -33.70 5.43
CA PRO A 291 -6.63 -32.54 5.42
C PRO A 291 -5.90 -31.27 5.91
N VAL A 292 -6.59 -30.13 5.87
CA VAL A 292 -6.17 -28.92 6.58
C VAL A 292 -5.89 -29.28 8.04
N ALA A 293 -4.69 -28.93 8.52
CA ALA A 293 -4.14 -29.44 9.78
C ALA A 293 -5.00 -29.15 11.02
N PHE A 294 -5.74 -28.04 11.00
CA PHE A 294 -6.62 -27.61 12.08
C PHE A 294 -8.10 -27.97 11.87
N ARG A 295 -8.49 -28.61 10.74
CA ARG A 295 -9.89 -28.93 10.42
C ARG A 295 -10.55 -29.75 11.51
N ALA A 296 -9.99 -30.91 11.86
CA ALA A 296 -10.61 -31.81 12.83
C ALA A 296 -10.87 -31.14 14.20
N SER A 297 -9.86 -30.43 14.73
CA SER A 297 -9.99 -29.73 16.02
C SER A 297 -10.95 -28.53 15.95
N LEU A 298 -10.98 -27.80 14.83
CA LEU A 298 -11.91 -26.69 14.65
C LEU A 298 -13.34 -27.21 14.47
N THR A 299 -13.55 -28.30 13.73
CA THR A 299 -14.85 -28.98 13.62
C THR A 299 -15.35 -29.47 14.98
N GLU A 300 -14.49 -30.02 15.84
CA GLU A 300 -14.87 -30.38 17.21
C GLU A 300 -15.34 -29.16 18.02
N LEU A 301 -14.66 -28.02 17.88
CA LEU A 301 -15.05 -26.77 18.52
C LEU A 301 -16.39 -26.24 17.97
N ILE A 302 -16.57 -26.28 16.65
CA ILE A 302 -17.82 -25.92 15.96
C ILE A 302 -18.98 -26.75 16.51
N ILE A 303 -18.82 -28.08 16.63
CA ILE A 303 -19.85 -28.99 17.15
C ILE A 303 -20.27 -28.60 18.58
N LYS A 304 -19.32 -28.22 19.44
CA LYS A 304 -19.63 -27.76 20.82
C LYS A 304 -20.50 -26.50 20.86
N TYR A 305 -20.40 -25.63 19.86
CA TYR A 305 -21.18 -24.39 19.77
C TYR A 305 -22.39 -24.48 18.84
N LYS A 306 -22.51 -25.52 18.01
CA LYS A 306 -23.62 -25.70 17.06
C LYS A 306 -25.00 -25.59 17.72
N ARG A 307 -25.16 -26.12 18.94
CA ARG A 307 -26.41 -26.02 19.73
C ARG A 307 -26.45 -24.84 20.70
N LYS A 308 -25.38 -24.05 20.80
CA LYS A 308 -25.26 -22.89 21.71
C LYS A 308 -25.43 -21.55 20.98
N GLY A 309 -25.66 -21.54 19.67
CA GLY A 309 -25.73 -20.31 18.87
C GLY A 309 -24.53 -20.09 17.93
N GLY A 310 -23.75 -21.14 17.65
CA GLY A 310 -22.72 -21.17 16.61
C GLY A 310 -21.56 -20.21 16.85
N LEU A 311 -21.00 -19.68 15.76
CA LEU A 311 -19.87 -18.74 15.77
C LEU A 311 -20.14 -17.52 16.65
N ASN A 312 -21.35 -16.95 16.60
CA ASN A 312 -21.70 -15.76 17.36
C ASN A 312 -21.59 -16.00 18.87
N GLN A 313 -22.18 -17.09 19.37
CA GLN A 313 -22.05 -17.45 20.78
C GLN A 313 -20.59 -17.72 21.17
N PHE A 314 -19.84 -18.39 20.31
CA PHE A 314 -18.41 -18.64 20.56
C PHE A 314 -17.64 -17.35 20.75
N VAL A 315 -17.78 -16.38 19.84
CA VAL A 315 -17.08 -15.10 19.91
C VAL A 315 -17.44 -14.34 21.18
N LEU A 316 -18.72 -14.34 21.57
CA LEU A 316 -19.19 -13.71 22.80
C LEU A 316 -18.55 -14.31 24.04
N ASP A 317 -18.56 -15.64 24.16
CA ASP A 317 -17.99 -16.32 25.31
C ASP A 317 -16.46 -16.21 25.34
N PHE A 318 -15.82 -16.21 24.17
CA PHE A 318 -14.38 -15.99 24.05
C PHE A 318 -13.98 -14.59 24.51
N ARG A 319 -14.67 -13.56 24.02
CA ARG A 319 -14.41 -12.15 24.39
C ARG A 319 -14.70 -11.89 25.86
N SER A 320 -15.72 -12.54 26.41
CA SER A 320 -16.14 -12.38 27.80
C SER A 320 -15.42 -13.31 28.79
N LYS A 321 -14.46 -14.14 28.33
CA LYS A 321 -13.78 -15.18 29.13
C LYS A 321 -14.75 -16.14 29.85
N ARG A 322 -15.86 -16.48 29.21
CA ARG A 322 -16.91 -17.41 29.72
C ARG A 322 -16.80 -18.83 29.16
N ILE A 323 -15.78 -19.11 28.35
CA ILE A 323 -15.56 -20.45 27.84
C ILE A 323 -15.15 -21.38 28.99
N ASP A 324 -15.82 -22.54 29.08
CA ASP A 324 -15.48 -23.56 30.07
C ASP A 324 -14.07 -24.15 29.87
N LYS A 325 -13.52 -24.76 30.93
CA LYS A 325 -12.12 -25.23 30.96
C LYS A 325 -11.80 -26.21 29.82
N ASP A 326 -12.71 -27.11 29.46
CA ASP A 326 -12.44 -28.14 28.46
C ASP A 326 -12.54 -27.56 27.05
N THR A 327 -13.52 -26.69 26.80
CA THR A 327 -13.61 -25.94 25.54
C THR A 327 -12.42 -25.00 25.36
N MET A 328 -11.89 -24.38 26.44
CA MET A 328 -10.67 -23.56 26.38
C MET A 328 -9.43 -24.37 26.01
N LYS A 329 -9.27 -25.61 26.54
CA LYS A 329 -8.17 -26.49 26.12
C LYS A 329 -8.24 -26.80 24.62
N LEU A 330 -9.43 -27.12 24.11
CA LEU A 330 -9.64 -27.37 22.69
C LEU A 330 -9.34 -26.12 21.85
N LEU A 331 -9.81 -24.95 22.27
CA LEU A 331 -9.51 -23.69 21.59
C LEU A 331 -8.00 -23.42 21.50
N ASN A 332 -7.26 -23.66 22.58
CA ASN A 332 -5.80 -23.51 22.57
C ASN A 332 -5.13 -24.47 21.57
N VAL A 333 -5.64 -25.70 21.44
CA VAL A 333 -5.18 -26.66 20.43
C VAL A 333 -5.46 -26.16 19.02
N VAL A 334 -6.67 -25.63 18.76
CA VAL A 334 -7.06 -25.05 17.47
C VAL A 334 -6.15 -23.89 17.11
N LEU A 335 -6.01 -22.90 17.98
CA LEU A 335 -5.18 -21.72 17.75
C LEU A 335 -3.71 -22.08 17.57
N HIS A 336 -3.19 -23.05 18.33
CA HIS A 336 -1.83 -23.54 18.14
C HIS A 336 -1.62 -24.15 16.75
N LYS A 337 -2.55 -25.01 16.29
CA LYS A 337 -2.47 -25.63 14.96
C LYS A 337 -2.59 -24.60 13.83
N ILE A 338 -3.47 -23.61 13.98
CA ILE A 338 -3.58 -22.47 13.04
C ILE A 338 -2.26 -21.69 13.01
N ALA A 339 -1.75 -21.26 14.16
CA ALA A 339 -0.51 -20.50 14.26
C ALA A 339 0.69 -21.24 13.65
N TYR A 340 0.82 -22.54 13.93
CA TYR A 340 1.83 -23.39 13.32
C TYR A 340 1.67 -23.44 11.79
N THR A 341 0.45 -23.64 11.30
CA THR A 341 0.14 -23.71 9.85
C THR A 341 0.46 -22.40 9.13
N ILE A 342 0.21 -21.24 9.76
CA ILE A 342 0.57 -19.93 9.23
C ILE A 342 2.09 -19.83 9.06
N VAL A 343 2.85 -20.17 10.10
CA VAL A 343 4.32 -20.05 10.10
C VAL A 343 4.95 -21.05 9.13
N SER A 344 4.60 -22.33 9.24
CA SER A 344 5.16 -23.40 8.41
C SER A 344 4.62 -23.40 6.98
N GLY A 345 3.60 -22.60 6.68
CA GLY A 345 2.95 -22.48 5.39
C GLY A 345 3.23 -21.12 4.74
N PRO A 346 2.24 -20.22 4.66
CA PRO A 346 2.34 -18.99 3.88
C PRO A 346 3.45 -18.05 4.35
N VAL A 347 3.82 -18.00 5.63
CA VAL A 347 4.96 -17.16 6.07
C VAL A 347 6.30 -17.68 5.52
N THR A 348 6.45 -19.00 5.38
CA THR A 348 7.69 -19.61 4.87
C THR A 348 7.75 -19.63 3.34
N TYR A 349 6.60 -19.75 2.66
CA TYR A 349 6.51 -20.05 1.22
C TYR A 349 5.81 -19.00 0.35
N ALA A 350 5.33 -17.88 0.91
CA ALA A 350 4.79 -16.77 0.11
C ALA A 350 5.90 -15.91 -0.48
N GLY A 351 5.73 -15.53 -1.75
CA GLY A 351 6.76 -14.80 -2.50
C GLY A 351 7.78 -15.71 -3.16
N GLY A 352 7.49 -17.01 -3.31
CA GLY A 352 8.37 -17.95 -4.03
C GLY A 352 8.48 -17.66 -5.52
N SER A 353 7.55 -16.90 -6.10
CA SER A 353 7.65 -16.37 -7.46
C SER A 353 8.41 -15.04 -7.56
N LEU A 354 8.84 -14.45 -6.45
CA LEU A 354 9.60 -13.20 -6.41
C LEU A 354 11.10 -13.51 -6.43
N GLU A 355 11.91 -12.64 -7.03
CA GLU A 355 13.38 -12.78 -7.02
C GLU A 355 13.96 -12.77 -5.59
N SER A 356 13.33 -12.05 -4.66
CA SER A 356 13.70 -12.00 -3.24
C SER A 356 13.39 -13.30 -2.47
N GLY A 357 12.59 -14.20 -3.05
CA GLY A 357 12.29 -15.53 -2.54
C GLY A 357 11.35 -15.64 -1.33
N ARG A 358 11.15 -14.58 -0.53
CA ARG A 358 10.21 -14.56 0.61
C ARG A 358 9.65 -13.17 0.92
N LEU A 359 8.33 -13.08 1.07
CA LEU A 359 7.64 -11.84 1.44
C LEU A 359 7.56 -11.62 2.96
N PHE A 360 7.53 -12.70 3.74
CA PHE A 360 7.31 -12.68 5.18
C PHE A 360 8.44 -13.37 5.93
N LYS A 361 8.63 -12.99 7.21
CA LYS A 361 9.52 -13.67 8.16
C LYS A 361 8.77 -13.93 9.47
N TYR A 362 9.19 -14.92 10.24
CA TYR A 362 8.65 -15.16 11.57
C TYR A 362 9.68 -14.79 12.64
N ASP A 363 9.33 -13.86 13.51
CA ASP A 363 10.10 -13.56 14.72
C ASP A 363 9.59 -14.44 15.86
N ARG A 364 10.40 -15.44 16.22
CA ARG A 364 10.07 -16.38 17.30
C ARG A 364 10.09 -15.73 18.69
N ASN A 365 10.92 -14.71 18.90
CA ASN A 365 11.10 -14.10 20.21
C ASN A 365 9.86 -13.29 20.60
N ASN A 366 9.35 -12.49 19.67
CA ASN A 366 8.15 -11.68 19.88
C ASN A 366 6.86 -12.39 19.42
N ARG A 367 6.98 -13.55 18.75
CA ARG A 367 5.87 -14.32 18.15
C ARG A 367 5.08 -13.48 17.14
N GLU A 368 5.80 -12.79 16.27
CA GLU A 368 5.27 -11.89 15.27
C GLU A 368 5.60 -12.35 13.85
N ILE A 369 4.74 -12.00 12.91
CA ILE A 369 5.01 -12.11 11.49
C ILE A 369 5.56 -10.75 11.03
N LEU A 370 6.74 -10.77 10.41
CA LEU A 370 7.40 -9.58 9.90
C LEU A 370 7.16 -9.44 8.39
N LEU A 371 6.88 -8.22 7.95
CA LEU A 371 6.80 -7.82 6.54
C LEU A 371 7.49 -6.46 6.33
N ASN A 372 7.86 -6.13 5.09
CA ASN A 372 8.43 -4.82 4.78
C ASN A 372 7.40 -3.71 5.07
N SER A 373 7.85 -2.61 5.67
CA SER A 373 7.02 -1.45 6.01
C SER A 373 6.26 -0.88 4.82
N GLU A 374 6.83 -0.88 3.62
CA GLU A 374 6.15 -0.39 2.43
C GLU A 374 4.96 -1.28 2.02
N ILE A 375 5.03 -2.60 2.25
CA ILE A 375 3.89 -3.50 2.04
C ILE A 375 2.79 -3.20 3.06
N TRP A 376 3.17 -2.95 4.31
CA TRP A 376 2.21 -2.57 5.35
C TRP A 376 1.51 -1.23 5.04
N ILE A 377 2.25 -0.27 4.49
CA ILE A 377 1.70 1.00 4.01
C ILE A 377 0.68 0.75 2.89
N GLU A 378 1.01 -0.05 1.88
CA GLU A 378 0.06 -0.39 0.81
C GLU A 378 -1.20 -1.09 1.34
N LEU A 379 -1.05 -2.02 2.28
CA LEU A 379 -2.19 -2.68 2.92
C LEU A 379 -3.04 -1.70 3.75
N SER A 380 -2.45 -0.66 4.32
CA SER A 380 -3.18 0.38 5.07
C SER A 380 -3.91 1.35 4.14
N LEU A 381 -3.36 1.61 2.94
CA LEU A 381 -3.95 2.52 1.95
C LEU A 381 -4.98 1.86 1.05
N MET A 382 -4.73 0.61 0.63
CA MET A 382 -5.52 -0.13 -0.35
C MET A 382 -6.22 -1.36 0.25
N GLY A 383 -6.14 -1.57 1.56
CA GLY A 383 -6.61 -2.78 2.25
C GLY A 383 -8.05 -3.16 1.91
N TYR A 384 -8.96 -2.20 1.76
CA TYR A 384 -10.35 -2.49 1.37
C TYR A 384 -10.45 -3.19 0.00
N TRP A 385 -9.74 -2.65 -1.00
CA TRP A 385 -9.71 -3.22 -2.35
C TRP A 385 -9.00 -4.58 -2.37
N ILE A 386 -7.88 -4.69 -1.63
CA ILE A 386 -7.11 -5.92 -1.52
C ILE A 386 -7.96 -7.02 -0.85
N ARG A 387 -8.65 -6.70 0.25
CA ARG A 387 -9.53 -7.64 0.96
C ARG A 387 -10.61 -8.18 0.02
N ASP A 388 -11.30 -7.32 -0.71
CA ASP A 388 -12.40 -7.73 -1.57
C ASP A 388 -11.90 -8.58 -2.76
N ALA A 389 -10.75 -8.23 -3.34
CA ALA A 389 -10.08 -9.05 -4.35
C ALA A 389 -9.67 -10.43 -3.80
N VAL A 390 -9.17 -10.49 -2.57
CA VAL A 390 -8.78 -11.74 -1.90
C VAL A 390 -9.98 -12.66 -1.71
N LEU A 391 -11.15 -12.14 -1.34
CA LEU A 391 -12.37 -12.94 -1.17
C LEU A 391 -12.76 -13.64 -2.47
N LEU A 392 -12.78 -12.90 -3.59
CA LEU A 392 -13.07 -13.47 -4.90
C LEU A 392 -12.04 -14.53 -5.30
N ARG A 393 -10.74 -14.24 -5.15
CA ARG A 393 -9.67 -15.21 -5.48
C ARG A 393 -9.71 -16.46 -4.60
N TRP A 394 -10.13 -16.30 -3.34
CA TRP A 394 -10.30 -17.44 -2.44
C TRP A 394 -11.44 -18.32 -2.91
N ALA A 395 -12.58 -17.72 -3.23
CA ALA A 395 -13.73 -18.44 -3.75
C ALA A 395 -13.44 -19.19 -5.05
N GLU A 396 -12.77 -18.55 -6.01
CA GLU A 396 -12.32 -19.19 -7.25
C GLU A 396 -11.39 -20.37 -6.98
N LEU A 397 -10.38 -20.19 -6.12
CA LEU A 397 -9.46 -21.26 -5.76
C LEU A 397 -10.18 -22.43 -5.07
N THR A 398 -11.12 -22.14 -4.17
CA THR A 398 -11.91 -23.20 -3.50
C THR A 398 -12.77 -23.97 -4.49
N ALA A 399 -13.43 -23.30 -5.43
CA ALA A 399 -14.19 -23.95 -6.50
C ALA A 399 -13.29 -24.87 -7.37
N ASP A 400 -12.07 -24.41 -7.68
CA ASP A 400 -11.07 -25.22 -8.40
C ASP A 400 -10.60 -26.42 -7.58
N LEU A 401 -10.34 -26.25 -6.28
CA LEU A 401 -9.96 -27.34 -5.37
C LEU A 401 -11.08 -28.39 -5.24
N ALA A 402 -12.33 -27.95 -5.32
CA ALA A 402 -13.53 -28.79 -5.35
C ALA A 402 -13.84 -29.36 -6.74
N ARG A 403 -12.93 -29.24 -7.71
CA ARG A 403 -13.11 -29.74 -9.09
C ARG A 403 -14.39 -29.23 -9.76
N LYS A 404 -14.81 -28.00 -9.42
CA LYS A 404 -16.03 -27.33 -9.93
C LYS A 404 -17.35 -28.01 -9.52
N GLU A 405 -17.34 -28.81 -8.46
CA GLU A 405 -18.58 -29.31 -7.81
C GLU A 405 -19.33 -28.20 -7.05
N MET A 406 -18.69 -27.04 -6.86
CA MET A 406 -19.26 -25.82 -6.31
C MET A 406 -18.84 -24.60 -7.12
N THR A 407 -19.63 -23.54 -7.07
CA THR A 407 -19.33 -22.28 -7.72
C THR A 407 -18.57 -21.33 -6.77
N PRO A 408 -17.84 -20.33 -7.30
CA PRO A 408 -17.27 -19.29 -6.46
C PRO A 408 -18.34 -18.56 -5.62
N SER A 409 -19.56 -18.38 -6.13
CA SER A 409 -20.65 -17.72 -5.39
C SER A 409 -20.99 -18.45 -4.08
N ASP A 410 -21.05 -19.78 -4.12
CA ASP A 410 -21.34 -20.61 -2.93
C ASP A 410 -20.30 -20.41 -1.82
N VAL A 411 -19.06 -20.10 -2.20
CA VAL A 411 -17.95 -19.88 -1.26
C VAL A 411 -17.90 -18.43 -0.77
N ILE A 412 -18.21 -17.46 -1.64
CA ILE A 412 -18.23 -16.03 -1.28
C ILE A 412 -19.17 -15.79 -0.10
N ASP A 413 -20.38 -16.35 -0.13
CA ASP A 413 -21.36 -16.17 0.94
C ASP A 413 -20.81 -16.61 2.30
N LEU A 414 -20.07 -17.74 2.33
CA LEU A 414 -19.42 -18.24 3.53
C LEU A 414 -18.25 -17.36 3.99
N LEU A 415 -17.47 -16.82 3.05
CA LEU A 415 -16.34 -15.95 3.36
C LEU A 415 -16.76 -14.56 3.85
N LEU A 416 -17.97 -14.12 3.49
CA LEU A 416 -18.59 -12.88 3.96
C LEU A 416 -19.23 -13.01 5.35
N VAL A 417 -19.42 -14.24 5.86
CA VAL A 417 -19.90 -14.44 7.23
C VAL A 417 -18.89 -13.83 8.20
N THR A 418 -19.35 -12.82 8.93
CA THR A 418 -18.67 -12.24 10.08
C THR A 418 -19.46 -12.61 11.32
N PRO A 419 -18.81 -12.79 12.50
CA PRO A 419 -19.53 -12.94 13.74
C PRO A 419 -20.46 -11.74 13.93
N THR A 420 -21.78 -11.93 13.82
CA THR A 420 -22.73 -10.83 13.93
C THR A 420 -22.91 -10.47 15.40
N GLY A 421 -22.46 -9.27 15.74
CA GLY A 421 -22.74 -8.65 17.04
C GLY A 421 -24.19 -8.16 17.21
N GLU A 422 -25.19 -8.80 16.58
CA GLU A 422 -26.61 -8.48 16.84
C GLU A 422 -26.93 -8.55 18.34
N ARG A 423 -26.29 -9.48 19.06
CA ARG A 423 -26.39 -9.55 20.51
C ARG A 423 -25.77 -8.35 21.23
N ASP A 424 -24.81 -7.67 20.63
CA ASP A 424 -24.08 -6.54 21.22
C ASP A 424 -24.96 -5.29 21.18
N VAL A 425 -25.65 -5.12 20.05
CA VAL A 425 -26.73 -4.15 19.90
C VAL A 425 -27.82 -4.41 20.93
N VAL A 426 -28.22 -5.67 21.12
CA VAL A 426 -29.21 -6.06 22.15
C VAL A 426 -28.70 -5.76 23.57
N ASP A 427 -27.47 -6.16 23.90
CA ASP A 427 -26.86 -5.93 25.21
C ASP A 427 -26.73 -4.43 25.53
N ALA A 428 -26.28 -3.63 24.56
CA ALA A 428 -26.22 -2.18 24.66
C ALA A 428 -27.62 -1.59 24.86
N ARG A 429 -28.62 -2.04 24.08
CA ARG A 429 -30.02 -1.62 24.25
C ARG A 429 -30.55 -1.97 25.64
N VAL A 430 -30.29 -3.17 26.15
CA VAL A 430 -30.71 -3.59 27.50
C VAL A 430 -30.07 -2.72 28.58
N LEU A 431 -28.77 -2.41 28.45
CA LEU A 431 -28.09 -1.48 29.35
C LEU A 431 -28.73 -0.09 29.29
N TYR A 432 -28.85 0.51 28.11
CA TYR A 432 -29.39 1.86 27.95
C TYR A 432 -30.84 1.96 28.41
N SER A 433 -31.63 0.89 28.26
CA SER A 433 -33.00 0.83 28.78
C SER A 433 -33.04 0.88 30.31
N SER A 434 -32.00 0.38 30.98
CA SER A 434 -31.89 0.40 32.45
C SER A 434 -31.36 1.73 33.03
N LEU A 435 -30.86 2.64 32.19
CA LEU A 435 -30.39 3.95 32.64
C LEU A 435 -31.58 4.88 32.94
N SER A 436 -31.58 5.48 34.13
CA SER A 436 -32.62 6.40 34.62
C SER A 436 -32.59 7.76 33.91
N GLN A 437 -31.42 8.19 33.47
CA GLN A 437 -31.20 9.36 32.63
C GLN A 437 -30.32 8.95 31.47
N LYS A 438 -30.74 9.30 30.25
CA LYS A 438 -29.93 9.13 29.04
C LYS A 438 -30.32 10.19 28.03
N GLU A 439 -29.35 10.59 27.22
CA GLU A 439 -29.48 11.60 26.19
C GLU A 439 -29.06 11.06 24.83
N CYS A 440 -29.62 11.63 23.77
CA CYS A 440 -29.24 11.34 22.40
C CYS A 440 -27.78 11.71 22.19
N THR A 441 -26.93 10.72 21.88
CA THR A 441 -25.48 10.92 21.80
C THR A 441 -25.07 12.09 20.91
N TRP A 442 -25.69 12.24 19.75
CA TRP A 442 -25.34 13.31 18.81
C TRP A 442 -25.94 14.67 19.16
N THR A 443 -27.13 14.75 19.75
CA THR A 443 -27.84 16.03 19.93
C THR A 443 -27.93 16.54 21.37
N GLY A 444 -27.58 15.72 22.37
CA GLY A 444 -27.75 16.03 23.79
C GLY A 444 -29.21 16.09 24.28
N ARG A 445 -30.19 15.83 23.41
CA ARG A 445 -31.61 15.82 23.79
C ARG A 445 -31.92 14.63 24.69
N ASN A 446 -32.65 14.84 25.78
CA ASN A 446 -33.04 13.78 26.70
C ASN A 446 -33.91 12.70 25.99
N ILE A 447 -33.62 11.43 26.25
CA ILE A 447 -34.37 10.28 25.75
C ILE A 447 -35.29 9.76 26.87
N LYS A 448 -36.60 9.96 26.68
CA LYS A 448 -37.61 9.59 27.68
C LYS A 448 -37.99 8.11 27.66
N SER A 449 -38.11 7.51 26.47
CA SER A 449 -38.52 6.10 26.33
C SER A 449 -37.93 5.45 25.10
N ASP A 450 -38.29 5.92 23.90
CA ASP A 450 -37.90 5.30 22.65
C ASP A 450 -36.53 5.77 22.15
N PHE A 451 -35.68 4.84 21.70
CA PHE A 451 -34.34 5.10 21.18
C PHE A 451 -33.85 3.98 20.26
N ASP A 452 -32.91 4.33 19.39
CA ASP A 452 -32.11 3.39 18.59
C ASP A 452 -30.71 3.24 19.18
N VAL A 453 -30.06 2.12 18.86
CA VAL A 453 -28.63 1.93 19.09
C VAL A 453 -27.94 2.17 17.74
N ASP A 454 -27.19 3.27 17.66
CA ASP A 454 -26.44 3.66 16.48
C ASP A 454 -24.96 3.31 16.62
N HIS A 455 -24.29 3.21 15.48
CA HIS A 455 -22.86 3.00 15.40
C HIS A 455 -22.13 4.34 15.24
N ILE A 456 -21.12 4.58 16.07
CA ILE A 456 -20.23 5.75 15.93
C ILE A 456 -19.60 5.72 14.52
N ILE A 457 -19.04 4.57 14.14
CA ILE A 457 -18.62 4.25 12.77
C ILE A 457 -19.61 3.24 12.19
N PRO A 458 -20.39 3.61 11.15
CA PRO A 458 -21.44 2.76 10.57
C PRO A 458 -21.01 1.32 10.28
N PHE A 459 -21.91 0.38 10.59
CA PHE A 459 -21.69 -1.05 10.33
C PHE A 459 -21.41 -1.33 8.84
N SER A 460 -22.07 -0.61 7.93
CA SER A 460 -21.84 -0.69 6.48
C SER A 460 -20.39 -0.38 6.07
N LEU A 461 -19.65 0.38 6.87
CA LEU A 461 -18.25 0.75 6.61
C LEU A 461 -17.27 -0.22 7.28
N TRP A 462 -17.50 -0.58 8.54
CA TRP A 462 -16.51 -1.30 9.37
C TRP A 462 -16.93 -2.71 9.79
N HIS A 463 -18.20 -3.09 9.60
CA HIS A 463 -18.78 -4.37 10.05
C HIS A 463 -18.46 -4.66 11.53
N ASN A 464 -18.43 -3.61 12.36
CA ASN A 464 -18.00 -3.66 13.75
C ASN A 464 -19.17 -3.33 14.70
N ASN A 465 -19.47 -4.27 15.60
CA ASN A 465 -20.49 -4.16 16.64
C ASN A 465 -19.89 -4.15 18.06
N ASP A 466 -18.60 -3.85 18.18
CA ASP A 466 -17.94 -3.76 19.49
C ASP A 466 -18.66 -2.71 20.36
N LEU A 467 -18.68 -2.94 21.67
CA LEU A 467 -19.48 -2.13 22.59
C LEU A 467 -19.08 -0.65 22.54
N TRP A 468 -17.79 -0.34 22.37
CA TRP A 468 -17.32 1.04 22.23
C TRP A 468 -17.90 1.76 21.01
N ASN A 469 -18.36 1.03 19.99
CA ASN A 469 -18.93 1.60 18.77
C ASN A 469 -20.44 1.84 18.88
N LEU A 470 -21.11 1.41 19.95
CA LEU A 470 -22.58 1.40 20.06
C LEU A 470 -23.08 2.47 21.04
N VAL A 471 -24.00 3.34 20.60
CA VAL A 471 -24.47 4.48 21.41
C VAL A 471 -26.00 4.71 21.28
N PRO A 472 -26.69 5.24 22.32
CA PRO A 472 -28.12 5.49 22.23
C PRO A 472 -28.43 6.81 21.51
N VAL A 473 -29.35 6.75 20.55
CA VAL A 473 -29.73 7.90 19.72
C VAL A 473 -31.25 7.98 19.56
N LEU A 474 -31.78 9.17 19.32
CA LEU A 474 -33.19 9.32 18.95
C LEU A 474 -33.43 8.73 17.54
N PRO A 475 -34.54 8.02 17.29
CA PRO A 475 -34.79 7.39 15.99
C PRO A 475 -34.81 8.38 14.82
N SER A 476 -35.29 9.61 15.04
CA SER A 476 -35.27 10.66 14.03
C SER A 476 -33.84 11.10 13.67
N VAL A 477 -32.94 11.14 14.64
CA VAL A 477 -31.52 11.49 14.44
C VAL A 477 -30.79 10.33 13.77
N ASN A 478 -31.06 9.09 14.18
CA ASN A 478 -30.50 7.89 13.55
C ASN A 478 -30.83 7.83 12.05
N ASN A 479 -32.10 8.03 11.71
CA ASN A 479 -32.59 8.05 10.32
C ASN A 479 -32.01 9.20 9.48
N GLN A 480 -31.63 10.30 10.12
CA GLN A 480 -30.95 11.41 9.45
C GLN A 480 -29.47 11.11 9.26
N LYS A 481 -28.76 10.64 10.29
CA LYS A 481 -27.34 10.30 10.19
C LYS A 481 -27.09 9.21 9.14
N ARG A 482 -27.87 8.12 9.17
CA ARG A 482 -27.68 6.94 8.30
C ARG A 482 -26.22 6.46 8.33
N ASP A 483 -25.65 6.14 7.18
CA ASP A 483 -24.25 5.73 7.00
C ASP A 483 -23.24 6.90 6.99
N ARG A 484 -23.64 8.11 7.41
CA ARG A 484 -22.71 9.24 7.52
C ARG A 484 -21.90 9.16 8.80
N LEU A 485 -20.67 9.66 8.70
CA LEU A 485 -19.72 9.72 9.80
C LEU A 485 -19.87 11.04 10.57
N PRO A 486 -19.87 11.05 11.92
CA PRO A 486 -19.95 12.30 12.68
C PRO A 486 -18.75 13.21 12.36
N SER A 487 -18.98 14.53 12.34
CA SER A 487 -17.92 15.52 12.14
C SER A 487 -16.96 15.57 13.34
N ARG A 488 -15.76 16.09 13.12
CA ARG A 488 -14.77 16.27 14.19
C ARG A 488 -15.25 17.21 15.29
N ASP A 489 -15.94 18.28 14.91
CA ASP A 489 -16.51 19.25 15.86
C ASP A 489 -17.59 18.56 16.70
N LEU A 490 -18.50 17.82 16.06
CA LEU A 490 -19.53 17.06 16.75
C LEU A 490 -18.93 16.03 17.71
N LEU A 491 -17.94 15.25 17.28
CA LEU A 491 -17.27 14.29 18.18
C LEU A 491 -16.65 14.99 19.39
N SER A 492 -16.01 16.14 19.18
CA SER A 492 -15.38 16.92 20.24
C SER A 492 -16.41 17.45 21.24
N ASP A 493 -17.51 18.02 20.74
CA ASP A 493 -18.62 18.52 21.55
C ASP A 493 -19.32 17.42 22.34
N ARG A 494 -19.34 16.20 21.79
CA ARG A 494 -20.00 15.02 22.40
C ARG A 494 -19.04 14.07 23.10
N LYS A 495 -17.77 14.45 23.31
CA LYS A 495 -16.74 13.63 23.94
C LYS A 495 -17.15 13.07 25.31
N GLU A 496 -17.61 13.94 26.21
CA GLU A 496 -17.99 13.54 27.57
C GLU A 496 -19.22 12.61 27.56
N CYS A 497 -20.15 12.80 26.62
CA CYS A 497 -21.30 11.93 26.42
C CYS A 497 -20.87 10.52 25.96
N LEU A 498 -19.92 10.43 25.03
CA LEU A 498 -19.37 9.15 24.58
C LEU A 498 -18.66 8.41 25.71
N ILE A 499 -17.83 9.13 26.48
CA ILE A 499 -17.13 8.57 27.64
C ILE A 499 -18.13 8.03 28.67
N HIS A 500 -19.19 8.77 28.98
CA HIS A 500 -20.22 8.32 29.90
C HIS A 500 -20.85 6.96 29.48
N TYR A 501 -21.19 6.80 28.20
CA TYR A 501 -21.77 5.54 27.72
C TYR A 501 -20.75 4.40 27.68
N TRP A 502 -19.49 4.69 27.37
CA TRP A 502 -18.41 3.72 27.47
C TRP A 502 -18.19 3.25 28.91
N GLU A 503 -18.22 4.14 29.89
CA GLU A 503 -18.13 3.78 31.30
C GLU A 503 -19.28 2.88 31.73
N ALA A 504 -20.52 3.21 31.35
CA ALA A 504 -21.70 2.38 31.65
C ALA A 504 -21.60 0.98 31.02
N LEU A 505 -21.17 0.91 29.75
CA LEU A 505 -20.94 -0.37 29.06
C LEU A 505 -19.82 -1.17 29.74
N ARG A 506 -18.73 -0.53 30.10
CA ARG A 506 -17.59 -1.14 30.78
C ARG A 506 -17.94 -1.60 32.19
N GLU A 507 -18.78 -0.88 32.92
CA GLU A 507 -19.22 -1.28 34.26
C GLU A 507 -19.96 -2.62 34.21
N ARG A 508 -20.87 -2.78 33.25
CA ARG A 508 -21.66 -4.00 33.09
C ARG A 508 -20.92 -5.13 32.38
N TYR A 509 -20.09 -4.80 31.38
CA TYR A 509 -19.45 -5.76 30.47
C TYR A 509 -17.92 -5.65 30.47
N ARG A 510 -17.32 -5.38 31.64
CA ARG A 510 -15.90 -5.02 31.82
C ARG A 510 -14.90 -5.80 30.97
N LEU A 511 -14.87 -7.13 31.11
CA LEU A 511 -13.89 -7.97 30.42
C LEU A 511 -14.01 -7.88 28.90
N ARG A 512 -15.23 -7.76 28.40
CA ARG A 512 -15.54 -7.68 26.98
C ARG A 512 -15.19 -6.31 26.42
N PHE A 513 -15.67 -5.24 27.06
CA PHE A 513 -15.38 -3.87 26.69
C PHE A 513 -13.86 -3.61 26.69
N ASP A 514 -13.16 -4.01 27.77
CA ASP A 514 -11.71 -3.84 27.87
C ASP A 514 -10.98 -4.55 26.71
N ARG A 515 -11.41 -5.76 26.32
CA ARG A 515 -10.80 -6.48 25.20
C ARG A 515 -11.03 -5.78 23.86
N GLU A 516 -12.25 -5.35 23.59
CA GLU A 516 -12.64 -4.67 22.35
C GLU A 516 -11.94 -3.31 22.21
N ALA A 517 -11.92 -2.51 23.28
CA ALA A 517 -11.22 -1.23 23.31
C ALA A 517 -9.69 -1.42 23.19
N CYS A 518 -9.11 -2.39 23.88
CA CYS A 518 -7.67 -2.66 23.78
C CYS A 518 -7.24 -3.07 22.36
N SER A 519 -8.08 -3.82 21.64
CA SER A 519 -7.80 -4.25 20.27
C SER A 519 -7.62 -3.06 19.32
N ILE A 520 -8.58 -2.13 19.29
CA ILE A 520 -8.45 -0.93 18.45
C ILE A 520 -7.33 0.01 18.94
N MET A 521 -7.07 0.05 20.24
CA MET A 521 -5.99 0.87 20.79
C MET A 521 -4.59 0.28 20.57
N GLY A 522 -4.46 -1.00 20.24
CA GLY A 522 -3.17 -1.69 20.11
C GLY A 522 -2.51 -2.01 21.47
N PHE A 523 -3.30 -2.19 22.53
CA PHE A 523 -2.80 -2.50 23.88
C PHE A 523 -3.16 -3.93 24.30
N VAL A 524 -2.35 -4.53 25.17
CA VAL A 524 -2.66 -5.83 25.81
C VAL A 524 -3.55 -5.65 27.04
N LYS A 525 -3.47 -4.49 27.70
CA LYS A 525 -4.24 -4.13 28.90
C LYS A 525 -4.73 -2.70 28.79
N THR A 526 -5.90 -2.43 29.36
CA THR A 526 -6.50 -1.10 29.37
C THR A 526 -5.58 -0.12 30.10
N PRO A 527 -5.12 0.96 29.44
CA PRO A 527 -4.26 1.96 30.07
C PRO A 527 -5.06 2.86 31.02
N ASP A 528 -4.38 3.54 31.94
CA ASP A 528 -5.05 4.41 32.94
C ASP A 528 -5.82 5.56 32.29
N ASN A 529 -5.31 6.11 31.19
CA ASN A 529 -5.91 7.19 30.42
C ASN A 529 -6.79 6.71 29.25
N TRP A 530 -7.35 5.50 29.32
CA TRP A 530 -8.07 4.86 28.21
C TRP A 530 -9.21 5.70 27.62
N HIS A 531 -9.90 6.52 28.42
CA HIS A 531 -10.97 7.40 27.93
C HIS A 531 -10.50 8.32 26.80
N THR A 532 -9.42 9.08 27.06
CA THR A 532 -8.88 10.04 26.09
C THR A 532 -8.23 9.32 24.93
N LEU A 533 -7.56 8.20 25.19
CA LEU A 533 -6.90 7.42 24.16
C LEU A 533 -7.90 6.80 23.17
N LEU A 534 -8.94 6.13 23.68
CA LEU A 534 -10.00 5.52 22.87
C LEU A 534 -10.73 6.58 22.04
N PHE A 535 -11.07 7.72 22.66
CA PHE A 535 -11.68 8.85 21.95
C PHE A 535 -10.83 9.34 20.78
N ASN A 536 -9.54 9.62 21.02
CA ASN A 536 -8.65 10.12 19.98
C ASN A 536 -8.49 9.12 18.83
N ILE A 537 -8.44 7.82 19.14
CA ILE A 537 -8.31 6.76 18.14
C ILE A 537 -9.58 6.61 17.30
N ILE A 538 -10.75 6.69 17.93
CA ILE A 538 -12.03 6.66 17.21
C ILE A 538 -12.16 7.90 16.32
N ALA A 539 -11.77 9.08 16.80
CA ALA A 539 -11.77 10.30 16.00
C ALA A 539 -10.79 10.19 14.80
N GLU A 540 -9.58 9.68 15.02
CA GLU A 540 -8.60 9.41 13.96
C GLU A 540 -9.17 8.42 12.92
N ALA A 541 -9.79 7.32 13.38
CA ALA A 541 -10.41 6.32 12.53
C ALA A 541 -11.54 6.88 11.65
N ILE A 542 -12.38 7.75 12.21
CA ILE A 542 -13.47 8.42 11.49
C ILE A 542 -12.93 9.36 10.41
N GLU A 543 -11.83 10.05 10.69
CA GLU A 543 -11.17 10.91 9.70
C GLU A 543 -10.60 10.11 8.54
N ILE A 544 -9.79 9.11 8.85
CA ILE A 544 -9.18 8.22 7.84
C ILE A 544 -10.25 7.53 7.00
N THR A 545 -11.30 6.99 7.63
CA THR A 545 -12.36 6.26 6.93
C THR A 545 -13.05 7.14 5.90
N ALA A 546 -13.37 8.39 6.20
CA ALA A 546 -14.05 9.21 5.20
C ALA A 546 -13.14 9.68 4.08
N ILE A 547 -11.86 9.93 4.34
CA ILE A 547 -10.89 10.23 3.27
C ILE A 547 -10.81 9.03 2.32
N GLN A 548 -10.69 7.82 2.87
CA GLN A 548 -10.53 6.60 2.08
C GLN A 548 -11.81 6.16 1.36
N ARG A 549 -12.98 6.42 1.93
CA ARG A 549 -14.29 5.97 1.41
C ARG A 549 -15.10 7.08 0.74
N GLY A 550 -14.63 8.32 0.77
CA GLY A 550 -15.35 9.48 0.26
C GLY A 550 -16.69 9.72 0.97
N CYS A 551 -16.81 9.33 2.25
CA CYS A 551 -18.06 9.39 2.99
C CYS A 551 -18.42 10.83 3.40
N GLU A 552 -19.70 11.18 3.29
CA GLU A 552 -20.22 12.45 3.80
C GLU A 552 -20.14 12.53 5.33
N ARG A 553 -19.91 13.76 5.83
CA ARG A 553 -19.91 14.09 7.25
C ARG A 553 -21.32 14.41 7.75
N TRP A 554 -21.60 14.02 8.98
CA TRP A 554 -22.77 14.43 9.74
C TRP A 554 -22.38 15.56 10.71
N PRO A 555 -22.82 16.81 10.47
CA PRO A 555 -22.29 17.97 11.18
C PRO A 555 -22.98 18.29 12.53
N LEU A 556 -23.98 17.52 12.94
CA LEU A 556 -25.13 18.02 13.73
C LEU A 556 -25.18 17.58 15.19
#